data_AF-A0A423HNP2-F1
#
_entry.id   AF-A0A423HNP2-F1
#
_cell.length_a   1.000
_cell.length_b   1.000
_cell.length_c   1.000
_cell.angle_alpha   90.00
_cell.angle_beta   90.00
_cell.angle_gamma   90.00
#
_symmetry.space_group_name_H-M   'P 1'
#
loop_
_entity.id
_entity.type
_entity.pdbx_description
1 polymer ?
#
loop_
_entity_poly.entity_id
_entity_poly.type
_entity_poly.pdbx_seq_one_letter_code
_entity_poly.pdbx_strand_id
1 'polypeptide(L)' 'MTIEKFEEDLALARTELAAATADVMAFVRVGRAFGEQWEAAVEREREGHKRMQRVLNSPRGSSVDGKQEP' A
#
# COMPACT_ATOMS: atom_id res chain seq x y z
N MET A 1 0.73 20.16 -2.92
CA MET A 1 0.66 19.23 -1.77
C MET A 1 1.46 19.81 -0.61
N THR A 2 0.89 19.93 0.59
CA THR A 2 1.59 20.35 1.83
C THR A 2 2.31 19.14 2.46
N ILE A 3 3.16 19.36 3.47
CA ILE A 3 3.79 18.26 4.24
C ILE A 3 2.70 17.45 4.94
N GLU A 4 1.81 18.13 5.65
CA GLU A 4 0.69 17.55 6.38
C GLU A 4 -0.15 16.63 5.48
N LYS A 5 -0.49 17.11 4.26
CA LYS A 5 -1.26 16.31 3.32
C LYS A 5 -0.51 15.05 2.84
N PHE A 6 0.81 15.15 2.67
CA PHE A 6 1.63 13.99 2.33
C PHE A 6 1.72 12.98 3.46
N GLU A 7 1.87 13.43 4.70
CA GLU A 7 1.89 12.55 5.88
C GLU A 7 0.54 11.88 6.11
N GLU A 8 -0.56 12.61 5.93
CA GLU A 8 -1.92 12.06 5.97
C GLU A 8 -2.12 10.99 4.88
N ASP A 9 -1.76 11.30 3.63
CA ASP A 9 -1.92 10.37 2.51
C ASP A 9 -1.04 9.13 2.68
N LEU A 10 0.16 9.29 3.26
CA LEU A 10 1.05 8.19 3.59
C LEU A 10 0.49 7.32 4.73
N ALA A 11 0.00 7.92 5.81
CA ALA A 11 -0.60 7.20 6.92
C ALA A 11 -1.85 6.41 6.47
N LEU A 12 -2.67 7.02 5.62
CA LEU A 12 -3.85 6.39 5.04
C LEU A 12 -3.45 5.21 4.14
N ALA A 13 -2.51 5.43 3.21
CA ALA A 13 -2.04 4.36 2.32
C ALA A 13 -1.42 3.18 3.10
N ARG A 14 -0.70 3.46 4.21
CA ARG A 14 -0.14 2.41 5.08
C ARG A 14 -1.22 1.59 5.76
N THR A 15 -2.24 2.27 6.28
CA THR A 15 -3.36 1.63 6.97
C THR A 15 -4.17 0.75 6.02
N GLU A 16 -4.48 1.26 4.82
CA GLU A 16 -5.21 0.51 3.80
C GLU A 16 -4.44 -0.71 3.29
N LEU A 17 -3.13 -0.56 3.04
CA LEU A 17 -2.28 -1.67 2.63
C LEU A 17 -2.20 -2.74 3.73
N ALA A 18 -2.00 -2.34 4.99
CA ALA A 18 -1.95 -3.28 6.10
C ALA A 18 -3.27 -4.07 6.26
N ALA A 19 -4.41 -3.41 6.09
CA ALA A 19 -5.72 -4.07 6.12
C ALA A 19 -5.88 -5.06 4.96
N ALA A 20 -5.50 -4.68 3.73
CA ALA A 20 -5.62 -5.55 2.57
C ALA A 20 -4.70 -6.79 2.67
N THR A 21 -3.45 -6.61 3.14
CA THR A 21 -2.55 -7.74 3.41
C THR A 21 -3.08 -8.63 4.54
N ALA A 22 -3.71 -8.07 5.57
CA ALA A 22 -4.32 -8.86 6.63
C ALA A 22 -5.46 -9.75 6.10
N ASP A 23 -6.29 -9.24 5.18
CA ASP A 23 -7.35 -10.01 4.53
C ASP A 23 -6.79 -11.19 3.73
N VAL A 24 -5.78 -10.95 2.90
CA VAL A 24 -5.06 -12.00 2.15
C VAL A 24 -4.50 -13.05 3.12
N MET A 25 -3.80 -12.63 4.17
CA MET A 25 -3.26 -13.55 5.16
C MET A 25 -4.34 -14.33 5.91
N ALA A 26 -5.54 -13.77 6.11
CA ALA A 26 -6.66 -14.48 6.71
C ALA A 26 -7.12 -15.65 5.84
N PHE A 27 -7.25 -15.44 4.51
CA PHE A 27 -7.58 -16.51 3.56
C PHE A 27 -6.52 -17.62 3.55
N VAL A 28 -5.23 -17.27 3.59
CA VAL A 28 -4.14 -18.25 3.68
C VAL A 28 -4.25 -19.09 4.96
N ARG A 29 -4.47 -18.44 6.11
CA ARG A 29 -4.56 -19.13 7.41
C ARG A 29 -5.71 -20.13 7.48
N VAL A 30 -6.83 -19.84 6.83
CA VAL A 30 -8.01 -20.73 6.82
C VAL A 30 -7.98 -21.72 5.64
N GLY A 31 -6.91 -21.75 4.84
CA GLY A 31 -6.77 -22.64 3.69
C GLY A 31 -7.71 -22.31 2.52
N ARG A 32 -8.15 -21.06 2.39
CA ARG A 32 -9.06 -20.57 1.34
C ARG A 32 -8.37 -19.61 0.36
N ALA A 33 -7.12 -19.86 0.03
CA ALA A 33 -6.34 -19.06 -0.91
C ALA A 33 -6.68 -19.40 -2.38
N PHE A 34 -7.97 -19.41 -2.74
CA PHE A 34 -8.46 -19.73 -4.07
C PHE A 34 -9.89 -19.18 -4.29
N GLY A 35 -10.27 -19.01 -5.55
CA GLY A 35 -11.60 -18.55 -5.96
C GLY A 35 -11.77 -17.03 -5.89
N GLU A 36 -12.97 -16.57 -6.27
CA GLU A 36 -13.26 -15.15 -6.50
C GLU A 36 -13.00 -14.25 -5.27
N GLN A 37 -13.29 -14.75 -4.06
CA GLN A 37 -13.09 -13.99 -2.82
C GLN A 37 -11.60 -13.77 -2.51
N TRP A 38 -10.77 -14.79 -2.79
CA TRP A 38 -9.32 -14.68 -2.68
C TRP A 38 -8.76 -13.73 -3.72
N GLU A 39 -9.17 -13.86 -4.98
CA GLU A 39 -8.74 -12.96 -6.06
C GLU A 39 -9.12 -11.51 -5.77
N ALA A 40 -10.32 -11.26 -5.26
CA ALA A 40 -10.75 -9.93 -4.84
C ALA A 40 -9.94 -9.38 -3.65
N ALA A 41 -9.44 -10.23 -2.75
CA ALA A 41 -8.56 -9.80 -1.67
C ALA A 41 -7.15 -9.46 -2.19
N VAL A 42 -6.60 -10.29 -3.09
CA VAL A 42 -5.30 -10.06 -3.74
C VAL A 42 -5.32 -8.79 -4.60
N GLU A 43 -6.40 -8.54 -5.34
CA GLU A 43 -6.52 -7.31 -6.12
C GLU A 43 -6.63 -6.07 -5.23
N ARG A 44 -7.31 -6.15 -4.08
CA ARG A 44 -7.30 -5.05 -3.09
C ARG A 44 -5.90 -4.81 -2.52
N GLU A 45 -5.14 -5.86 -2.21
CA GLU A 45 -3.75 -5.73 -1.78
C GLU A 45 -2.89 -5.09 -2.87
N ARG A 46 -3.05 -5.51 -4.13
CA ARG A 46 -2.34 -4.94 -5.28
C ARG A 46 -2.64 -3.45 -5.45
N GLU A 47 -3.89 -3.04 -5.35
CA GLU A 47 -4.27 -1.62 -5.40
C GLU A 47 -3.72 -0.84 -4.22
N GLY A 48 -3.68 -1.42 -3.01
CA GLY A 48 -3.01 -0.85 -1.84
C GLY A 48 -1.52 -0.58 -2.10
N HIS A 49 -0.81 -1.55 -2.71
CA HIS A 49 0.58 -1.38 -3.10
C HIS A 49 0.76 -0.28 -4.16
N LYS A 50 -0.10 -0.24 -5.19
CA LYS A 50 -0.06 0.83 -6.21
C LYS A 50 -0.29 2.21 -5.58
N ARG A 51 -1.23 2.32 -4.63
CA ARG A 51 -1.50 3.58 -3.92
C ARG A 51 -0.30 4.01 -3.09
N MET A 52 0.31 3.10 -2.34
CA MET A 52 1.54 3.34 -1.60
C MET A 52 2.65 3.86 -2.52
N GLN A 53 2.88 3.18 -3.64
CA GLN A 53 3.89 3.59 -4.62
C GLN A 53 3.59 4.98 -5.21
N ARG A 54 2.34 5.31 -5.49
CA ARG A 54 1.97 6.67 -5.96
C ARG A 54 2.29 7.74 -4.92
N VAL A 55 2.01 7.48 -3.65
CA VAL A 55 2.34 8.43 -2.57
C VAL A 55 3.85 8.60 -2.46
N LEU A 56 4.61 7.50 -2.43
CA LEU A 56 6.08 7.54 -2.33
C LEU A 56 6.75 8.16 -3.57
N ASN A 57 6.20 7.94 -4.76
CA ASN A 57 6.72 8.55 -5.99
C ASN A 57 6.22 9.99 -6.20
N SER A 58 5.40 10.53 -5.30
CA SER A 58 5.02 11.95 -5.38
C SER A 58 6.26 12.84 -5.20
N PRO A 59 6.25 14.09 -5.70
CA PRO A 59 7.41 14.99 -5.61
C PRO A 59 7.99 15.15 -4.19
N ARG A 60 7.16 14.97 -3.16
CA ARG A 60 7.58 14.99 -1.75
C ARG A 60 8.20 13.68 -1.28
N GLY A 61 7.75 12.54 -1.78
CA GLY A 61 8.38 11.25 -1.48
C GLY A 61 9.70 11.04 -2.24
N SER A 62 9.79 11.54 -3.48
CA SER A 62 11.05 11.58 -4.26
C SER A 62 12.12 12.46 -3.63
N SER A 63 11.73 13.53 -2.91
CA SER A 63 12.69 14.38 -2.18
C SER A 63 13.35 13.68 -0.99
N VAL A 64 12.76 12.58 -0.50
CA VAL A 64 13.35 11.75 0.58
C VAL A 64 14.41 10.80 0.02
N ASP A 65 14.31 10.42 -1.26
CA ASP A 65 15.23 9.49 -1.94
C ASP A 65 16.35 10.21 -2.72
N GLY A 66 16.31 11.55 -2.79
CA GLY A 66 17.27 12.39 -3.51
C GLY A 66 18.64 12.60 -2.83
N LYS A 67 18.95 11.86 -1.75
CA LYS A 67 20.29 11.82 -1.14
C LYS A 67 20.98 10.49 -1.42
N GLN A 68 21.22 10.20 -2.70
CA GLN A 68 22.37 9.37 -3.10
C GLN A 68 23.37 10.29 -3.81
N GLU A 69 24.22 10.94 -3.01
CA GLU A 69 25.47 11.56 -3.47
C GLU A 69 26.54 10.48 -3.67
N PRO A 70 27.37 10.59 -4.72
CA PRO A 70 28.81 10.45 -4.62
C PRO A 70 29.50 11.80 -4.42
#